data_AF-E0ST74-F1
#
_entry.id   AF-E0ST74-F1
#
_cell.length_a   1.000
_cell.length_b   1.000
_cell.length_c   1.000
_cell.angle_alpha   90.00
_cell.angle_beta   90.00
_cell.angle_gamma   90.00
#
_symmetry.space_group_name_H-M   'P 1'
#
loop_
_entity.id
_entity.type
_entity.pdbx_description
1 polymer ?
#
loop_
_entity_poly.entity_id
_entity_poly.type
_entity_poly.pdbx_seq_one_letter_code
_entity_poly.pdbx_strand_id
1 'polypeptide(L)'
;MRILAFSDVRRWEGYEEILDMVKPDVVCLAGDLTSDGGAAFWSKALTQIPAYRQEVIEKLRELGVEFVWEEHVPYPSIMISPLDPRRLMVMKEILSIEEKYRKSREFHEIVKRIHVEKFYHFLEYAGRRSRVLVVRGDHDYDFEGDYDVNRINGIPGCSEISGRFVEIGGMRFLGLGFEETHYRQKLREIVAMYRGRVDVVVAHSELSRIPIIAELKPKLIIGGHFLSGKYLVNNIPAAFTAGIKYAVIDIDQDAPPKITLYDYRGNIVKPEAEQRFRRRLYERYEWLKPYPEDI
;
A
#
# COMPACT_ATOMS: atom_id res chain seq x y z
N MET A 1 7.50 -15.80 -15.59
CA MET A 1 7.78 -15.32 -14.22
C MET A 1 6.47 -14.98 -13.54
N ARG A 2 6.23 -15.50 -12.35
CA ARG A 2 5.08 -15.19 -11.51
C ARG A 2 5.45 -14.18 -10.44
N ILE A 3 4.72 -13.07 -10.39
CA ILE A 3 4.92 -11.99 -9.43
C ILE A 3 3.70 -11.90 -8.50
N LEU A 4 3.95 -11.83 -7.20
CA LEU A 4 2.97 -11.40 -6.19
C LEU A 4 3.23 -9.94 -5.85
N ALA A 5 2.24 -9.06 -6.03
CA ALA A 5 2.41 -7.64 -5.79
C ALA A 5 1.33 -7.06 -4.88
N PHE A 6 1.73 -6.18 -3.96
CA PHE A 6 0.82 -5.41 -3.10
C PHE A 6 1.52 -4.18 -2.52
N SER A 7 0.74 -3.25 -1.98
CA SER A 7 1.17 -1.97 -1.37
C SER A 7 0.12 -1.54 -0.35
N ASP A 8 0.40 -0.45 0.37
CA ASP A 8 -0.57 0.21 1.25
C ASP A 8 -1.14 -0.80 2.28
N VAL A 9 -0.24 -1.57 2.90
CA VAL A 9 -0.60 -2.73 3.71
C VAL A 9 -1.19 -2.27 5.03
N ARG A 10 -2.50 -2.46 5.21
CA ARG A 10 -3.17 -2.11 6.49
C ARG A 10 -2.88 -3.09 7.62
N ARG A 11 -2.69 -4.36 7.24
CA ARG A 11 -2.65 -5.53 8.12
C ARG A 11 -1.84 -6.63 7.44
N TRP A 12 -0.88 -7.20 8.14
CA TRP A 12 0.01 -8.26 7.63
C TRP A 12 -0.59 -9.67 7.75
N GLU A 13 -1.67 -9.84 8.52
CA GLU A 13 -2.35 -11.12 8.66
C GLU A 13 -2.85 -11.68 7.32
N GLY A 14 -2.51 -12.94 7.01
CA GLY A 14 -2.94 -13.64 5.80
C GLY A 14 -1.96 -13.59 4.62
N TYR A 15 -0.90 -12.76 4.67
CA TYR A 15 0.03 -12.62 3.55
C TYR A 15 1.00 -13.81 3.40
N GLU A 16 1.32 -14.51 4.48
CA GLU A 16 2.13 -15.73 4.44
C GLU A 16 1.38 -16.87 3.74
N GLU A 17 0.09 -17.04 4.05
CA GLU A 17 -0.78 -18.02 3.42
C GLU A 17 -1.00 -17.70 1.93
N ILE A 18 -1.11 -16.42 1.58
CA ILE A 18 -1.15 -15.98 0.17
C ILE A 18 0.16 -16.37 -0.52
N LEU A 19 1.31 -16.14 0.11
CA LEU A 19 2.60 -16.48 -0.47
C LEU A 19 2.71 -17.99 -0.74
N ASP A 20 2.35 -18.82 0.24
CA ASP A 20 2.40 -20.28 0.11
C ASP A 20 1.41 -20.82 -0.94
N MET A 21 0.26 -20.16 -1.10
CA MET A 21 -0.72 -20.49 -2.12
C MET A 21 -0.25 -20.10 -3.53
N VAL A 22 0.25 -18.87 -3.70
CA VAL A 22 0.63 -18.31 -5.00
C VAL A 22 1.95 -18.87 -5.51
N LYS A 23 2.90 -19.11 -4.58
CA LYS A 23 4.28 -19.56 -4.85
C LYS A 23 4.97 -18.70 -5.92
N PRO A 24 5.11 -17.39 -5.71
CA PRO A 24 5.67 -16.49 -6.71
C PRO A 24 7.19 -16.66 -6.85
N ASP A 25 7.71 -16.34 -8.02
CA ASP A 25 9.16 -16.21 -8.24
C ASP A 25 9.68 -14.93 -7.55
N VAL A 26 8.88 -13.85 -7.63
CA VAL A 26 9.20 -12.52 -7.10
C VAL A 26 8.00 -11.95 -6.34
N VAL A 27 8.25 -11.36 -5.17
CA VAL A 27 7.29 -10.55 -4.41
C VAL A 27 7.67 -9.08 -4.58
N CYS A 28 6.75 -8.24 -5.02
CA CYS A 28 6.96 -6.80 -5.19
C CYS A 28 6.10 -6.01 -4.18
N LEU A 29 6.74 -5.29 -3.27
CA LEU A 29 6.10 -4.46 -2.26
C LEU A 29 6.19 -2.98 -2.66
N ALA A 30 5.08 -2.40 -3.10
CA ALA A 30 5.04 -1.08 -3.74
C ALA A 30 4.75 0.08 -2.76
N GLY A 31 5.48 0.15 -1.66
CA GLY A 31 5.44 1.23 -0.66
C GLY A 31 4.29 1.13 0.34
N ASP A 32 4.41 1.94 1.40
CA ASP A 32 3.45 2.06 2.50
C ASP A 32 3.24 0.73 3.23
N LEU A 33 4.35 0.23 3.79
CA LEU A 33 4.50 -1.12 4.34
C LEU A 33 4.65 -1.11 5.86
N THR A 34 5.18 -0.02 6.40
CA THR A 34 5.35 0.23 7.83
C THR A 34 4.34 1.24 8.36
N SER A 35 3.71 1.98 7.46
CA SER A 35 2.55 2.83 7.68
C SER A 35 1.82 2.96 6.35
N ASP A 36 0.48 2.92 6.33
CA ASP A 36 -0.35 3.09 5.13
C ASP A 36 -0.96 4.50 5.03
N GLY A 37 -0.51 5.44 5.87
CA GLY A 37 -1.13 6.76 6.03
C GLY A 37 -2.59 6.71 6.50
N GLY A 38 -3.12 5.50 6.70
CA GLY A 38 -4.50 5.17 6.88
C GLY A 38 -4.81 4.95 8.36
N ALA A 39 -5.91 5.54 8.80
CA ALA A 39 -6.32 5.54 10.20
C ALA A 39 -6.52 4.13 10.81
N ALA A 40 -6.71 3.08 10.02
CA ALA A 40 -7.25 1.81 10.52
C ALA A 40 -6.36 1.11 11.57
N PHE A 41 -5.04 1.11 11.40
CA PHE A 41 -4.15 0.56 12.43
C PHE A 41 -3.79 1.59 13.49
N TRP A 42 -3.79 2.90 13.17
CA TRP A 42 -3.62 3.97 14.16
C TRP A 42 -4.70 3.89 15.23
N SER A 43 -5.96 3.75 14.84
CA SER A 43 -7.05 3.61 15.80
C SER A 43 -6.92 2.31 16.61
N LYS A 44 -6.48 1.19 15.99
CA LYS A 44 -6.20 -0.07 16.70
C LYS A 44 -5.05 0.05 17.70
N ALA A 45 -4.04 0.86 17.41
CA ALA A 45 -2.94 1.13 18.33
C ALA A 45 -3.40 2.02 19.49
N LEU A 46 -4.16 3.08 19.21
CA LEU A 46 -4.76 3.95 20.23
C LEU A 46 -5.65 3.19 21.20
N THR A 47 -6.50 2.27 20.73
CA THR A 47 -7.35 1.48 21.62
C THR A 47 -6.60 0.48 22.51
N GLN A 48 -5.31 0.24 22.27
CA GLN A 48 -4.49 -0.56 23.18
C GLN A 48 -3.88 0.26 24.31
N ILE A 49 -4.02 1.59 24.30
CA ILE A 49 -3.54 2.50 25.35
C ILE A 49 -4.66 2.70 26.39
N PRO A 50 -4.53 2.20 27.64
CA PRO A 50 -5.58 2.31 28.64
C PRO A 50 -5.94 3.77 28.97
N ALA A 51 -4.95 4.65 29.04
CA ALA A 51 -5.15 6.08 29.33
C ALA A 51 -5.96 6.79 28.23
N TYR A 52 -5.71 6.48 26.95
CA TYR A 52 -6.50 6.97 25.82
C TYR A 52 -7.96 6.55 25.95
N ARG A 53 -8.22 5.26 26.20
CA ARG A 53 -9.60 4.76 26.35
C ARG A 53 -10.33 5.47 27.47
N GLN A 54 -9.67 5.64 28.62
CA GLN A 54 -10.24 6.30 29.78
C GLN A 54 -10.59 7.76 29.47
N GLU A 55 -9.68 8.50 28.83
CA GLU A 55 -9.89 9.91 28.48
C GLU A 55 -11.02 10.11 27.45
N VAL A 56 -11.12 9.21 26.45
CA VAL A 56 -12.26 9.24 25.51
C VAL A 56 -13.58 8.94 26.21
N ILE A 57 -13.61 7.96 27.12
CA ILE A 57 -14.80 7.61 27.91
C ILE A 57 -15.25 8.79 28.78
N GLU A 58 -14.32 9.44 29.48
CA GLU A 58 -14.58 10.62 30.30
C GLU A 58 -15.12 11.76 29.45
N LYS A 59 -14.48 12.05 28.30
CA LYS A 59 -14.94 13.08 27.37
C LYS A 59 -16.34 12.82 26.84
N LEU A 60 -16.66 11.58 26.47
CA LEU A 60 -18.00 11.21 26.00
C LEU A 60 -19.06 11.39 27.10
N ARG A 61 -18.74 11.05 28.35
CA ARG A 61 -19.62 11.27 29.52
C ARG A 61 -19.85 12.76 29.77
N GLU A 62 -18.80 13.58 29.71
CA GLU A 62 -18.88 15.04 29.85
C GLU A 62 -19.81 15.66 28.79
N LEU A 63 -19.77 15.15 27.56
CA LEU A 63 -20.59 15.62 26.45
C LEU A 63 -22.03 15.06 26.48
N GLY A 64 -22.37 14.24 27.47
CA GLY A 64 -23.70 13.63 27.60
C GLY A 64 -24.04 12.68 26.45
N VAL A 65 -23.05 11.96 25.94
CA VAL A 65 -23.17 11.07 24.79
C VAL A 65 -23.28 9.62 25.26
N GLU A 66 -24.32 8.92 24.81
CA GLU A 66 -24.39 7.47 24.97
C GLU A 66 -23.45 6.76 24.00
N PHE A 67 -22.71 5.78 24.50
CA PHE A 67 -21.76 5.02 23.71
C PHE A 67 -21.63 3.59 24.21
N VAL A 68 -21.21 2.70 23.31
CA VAL A 68 -20.81 1.33 23.62
C VAL A 68 -19.36 1.15 23.20
N TRP A 69 -18.51 0.68 24.12
CA TRP A 69 -17.13 0.34 23.81
C TRP A 69 -16.98 -1.17 23.69
N GLU A 70 -16.84 -1.65 22.47
CA GLU A 70 -16.54 -3.07 22.22
C GLU A 70 -15.01 -3.28 22.25
N GLU A 71 -14.53 -4.37 22.85
CA GLU A 71 -13.10 -4.64 23.02
C GLU A 71 -12.31 -4.74 21.70
N HIS A 72 -13.00 -4.85 20.56
CA HIS A 72 -12.38 -5.02 19.25
C HIS A 72 -12.70 -3.92 18.24
N VAL A 73 -13.44 -2.89 18.66
CA VAL A 73 -13.78 -1.77 17.77
C VAL A 73 -12.84 -0.60 18.08
N PRO A 74 -12.17 -0.05 17.06
CA PRO A 74 -11.22 1.06 17.24
C PRO A 74 -11.85 2.35 17.77
N TYR A 75 -13.16 2.45 17.67
CA TYR A 75 -13.95 3.59 18.12
C TYR A 75 -15.11 3.10 18.97
N PRO A 76 -15.49 3.82 20.03
CA PRO A 76 -16.78 3.58 20.65
C PRO A 76 -17.86 3.76 19.59
N SER A 77 -18.84 2.86 19.58
CA SER A 77 -20.06 3.03 18.81
C SER A 77 -20.83 4.19 19.43
N ILE A 78 -20.59 5.39 18.91
CA ILE A 78 -21.26 6.61 19.36
C ILE A 78 -22.71 6.54 18.91
N MET A 79 -23.65 6.49 19.85
CA MET A 79 -25.09 6.41 19.56
C MET A 79 -25.68 7.79 19.31
N ILE A 80 -25.02 8.56 18.42
CA ILE A 80 -25.49 9.87 17.97
C ILE A 80 -25.96 9.76 16.52
N SER A 81 -27.17 10.28 16.26
CA SER A 81 -27.70 10.40 14.90
C SER A 81 -26.68 11.08 13.97
N PRO A 82 -26.45 10.58 12.74
CA PRO A 82 -25.61 11.26 11.74
C PRO A 82 -26.02 12.72 11.48
N LEU A 83 -27.27 13.08 11.77
CA LEU A 83 -27.84 14.42 11.59
C LEU A 83 -27.77 15.30 12.85
N ASP A 84 -27.32 14.77 13.99
CA ASP A 84 -27.21 15.57 15.21
C ASP A 84 -26.05 16.57 15.07
N PRO A 85 -26.29 17.89 15.24
CA PRO A 85 -25.25 18.91 15.10
C PRO A 85 -24.11 18.75 16.12
N ARG A 86 -24.34 18.08 17.25
CA ARG A 86 -23.31 17.79 18.26
C ARG A 86 -22.28 16.77 17.78
N ARG A 87 -22.60 15.96 16.76
CA ARG A 87 -21.70 14.92 16.24
C ARG A 87 -20.36 15.50 15.81
N LEU A 88 -20.34 16.64 15.13
CA LEU A 88 -19.10 17.28 14.69
C LEU A 88 -18.24 17.74 15.87
N MET A 89 -18.87 18.29 16.91
CA MET A 89 -18.19 18.70 18.13
C MET A 89 -17.57 17.48 18.84
N VAL A 90 -18.36 16.41 19.03
CA VAL A 90 -17.88 15.17 19.65
C VAL A 90 -16.69 14.58 18.87
N MET A 91 -16.80 14.51 17.55
CA MET A 91 -15.70 14.01 16.71
C MET A 91 -14.45 14.89 16.82
N LYS A 92 -14.60 16.21 16.90
CA LYS A 92 -13.46 17.13 17.08
C LYS A 92 -12.73 16.89 18.40
N GLU A 93 -13.47 16.70 19.49
CA GLU A 93 -12.88 16.41 20.81
C GLU A 93 -12.15 15.06 20.81
N ILE A 94 -12.76 14.01 20.23
CA ILE A 94 -12.12 12.70 20.10
C ILE A 94 -10.84 12.80 19.27
N LEU A 95 -10.88 13.47 18.13
CA LEU A 95 -9.70 13.66 17.27
C LEU A 95 -8.58 14.42 17.98
N SER A 96 -8.91 15.38 18.83
CA SER A 96 -7.92 16.09 19.65
C SER A 96 -7.25 15.16 20.66
N ILE A 97 -8.01 14.25 21.29
CA ILE A 97 -7.46 13.21 22.17
C ILE A 97 -6.59 12.24 21.36
N GLU A 98 -7.03 11.79 20.18
CA GLU A 98 -6.21 10.95 19.31
C GLU A 98 -4.87 11.60 18.98
N GLU A 99 -4.87 12.87 18.57
CA GLU A 99 -3.65 13.58 18.20
C GLU A 99 -2.65 13.66 19.37
N LYS A 100 -3.16 13.87 20.59
CA LYS A 100 -2.35 13.84 21.81
C LYS A 100 -1.66 12.49 21.99
N TYR A 101 -2.39 11.38 21.87
CA TYR A 101 -1.83 10.04 22.11
C TYR A 101 -1.01 9.50 20.94
N ARG A 102 -1.27 9.92 19.69
CA ARG A 102 -0.44 9.54 18.53
C ARG A 102 1.02 10.00 18.65
N LYS A 103 1.27 11.04 19.44
CA LYS A 103 2.63 11.56 19.70
C LYS A 103 3.29 10.88 20.91
N SER A 104 2.59 9.96 21.58
CA SER A 104 3.10 9.30 22.78
C SER A 104 4.06 8.16 22.43
N ARG A 105 5.04 7.92 23.30
CA ARG A 105 5.96 6.78 23.20
C ARG A 105 5.22 5.44 23.20
N GLU A 106 4.20 5.30 24.04
CA GLU A 106 3.40 4.08 24.16
C GLU A 106 2.68 3.75 22.83
N PHE A 107 2.14 4.76 22.15
CA PHE A 107 1.56 4.59 20.83
C PHE A 107 2.58 4.05 19.81
N HIS A 108 3.77 4.65 19.73
CA HIS A 108 4.82 4.18 18.82
C HIS A 108 5.25 2.74 19.14
N GLU A 109 5.41 2.38 20.42
CA GLU A 109 5.75 1.02 20.85
C GLU A 109 4.68 0.00 20.43
N ILE A 110 3.40 0.37 20.52
CA ILE A 110 2.29 -0.47 20.07
C ILE A 110 2.28 -0.61 18.55
N VAL A 111 2.40 0.49 17.80
CA VAL A 111 2.47 0.49 16.32
C VAL A 111 3.59 -0.42 15.85
N LYS A 112 4.79 -0.24 16.43
CA LYS A 112 5.96 -1.07 16.13
C LYS A 112 5.65 -2.56 16.30
N ARG A 113 5.06 -2.94 17.44
CA ARG A 113 4.71 -4.34 17.73
C ARG A 113 3.66 -4.90 16.78
N ILE A 114 2.57 -4.18 16.52
CA ILE A 114 1.40 -4.74 15.81
C ILE A 114 1.52 -4.65 14.30
N HIS A 115 2.45 -3.85 13.79
CA HIS A 115 2.57 -3.55 12.36
C HIS A 115 4.02 -3.68 11.87
N VAL A 116 4.95 -2.86 12.35
CA VAL A 116 6.34 -2.82 11.85
C VAL A 116 7.07 -4.15 12.02
N GLU A 117 7.00 -4.76 13.20
CA GLU A 117 7.63 -6.07 13.42
C GLU A 117 6.97 -7.18 12.60
N LYS A 118 5.68 -7.04 12.25
CA LYS A 118 5.01 -7.98 11.34
C LYS A 118 5.45 -7.81 9.89
N PHE A 119 5.72 -6.57 9.45
CA PHE A 119 6.34 -6.32 8.15
C PHE A 119 7.68 -7.05 8.04
N TYR A 120 8.57 -6.88 9.02
CA TYR A 120 9.86 -7.55 9.02
C TYR A 120 9.74 -9.07 9.15
N HIS A 121 8.80 -9.56 9.97
CA HIS A 121 8.50 -10.98 10.04
C HIS A 121 8.08 -11.54 8.67
N PHE A 122 7.19 -10.84 7.96
CA PHE A 122 6.78 -11.21 6.61
C PHE A 122 7.98 -11.23 5.65
N LEU A 123 8.88 -10.24 5.72
CA LEU A 123 10.09 -10.23 4.88
C LEU A 123 10.98 -11.46 5.14
N GLU A 124 11.21 -11.81 6.41
CA GLU A 124 11.96 -13.03 6.76
C GLU A 124 11.26 -14.31 6.29
N TYR A 125 9.92 -14.35 6.36
CA TYR A 125 9.13 -15.44 5.85
C TYR A 125 9.25 -15.58 4.33
N ALA A 126 9.08 -14.46 3.61
CA ALA A 126 9.02 -14.39 2.16
C ALA A 126 10.39 -14.54 1.50
N GLY A 127 11.43 -13.92 2.05
CA GLY A 127 12.80 -13.98 1.52
C GLY A 127 13.39 -15.40 1.50
N ARG A 128 12.90 -16.30 2.36
CA ARG A 128 13.25 -17.73 2.35
C ARG A 128 12.62 -18.53 1.20
N ARG A 129 11.59 -17.98 0.55
CA ARG A 129 10.77 -18.68 -0.46
C ARG A 129 10.86 -18.07 -1.84
N SER A 130 11.01 -16.75 -1.91
CA SER A 130 10.96 -15.95 -3.14
C SER A 130 11.95 -14.80 -3.06
N ARG A 131 12.26 -14.18 -4.20
CA ARG A 131 12.95 -12.88 -4.19
C ARG A 131 11.95 -11.80 -3.80
N VAL A 132 12.29 -10.96 -2.84
CA VAL A 132 11.41 -9.87 -2.37
C VAL A 132 12.03 -8.53 -2.75
N LEU A 133 11.29 -7.75 -3.53
CA LEU A 133 11.66 -6.41 -3.95
C LEU A 133 10.77 -5.41 -3.24
N VAL A 134 11.40 -4.48 -2.53
CA VAL A 134 10.72 -3.48 -1.72
C VAL A 134 11.03 -2.10 -2.29
N VAL A 135 10.00 -1.27 -2.46
CA VAL A 135 10.18 0.18 -2.65
C VAL A 135 9.50 0.91 -1.51
N ARG A 136 9.98 2.11 -1.22
CA ARG A 136 9.53 2.92 -0.09
C ARG A 136 8.37 3.83 -0.49
N GLY A 137 7.33 3.87 0.34
CA GLY A 137 6.22 4.81 0.20
C GLY A 137 6.45 6.14 0.92
N ASP A 138 5.50 7.07 0.85
CA ASP A 138 5.60 8.33 1.59
C ASP A 138 5.36 8.14 3.09
N HIS A 139 4.49 7.20 3.47
CA HIS A 139 4.17 6.95 4.87
C HIS A 139 5.21 6.08 5.59
N ASP A 140 6.10 5.42 4.85
CA ASP A 140 7.28 4.75 5.41
C ASP A 140 8.32 5.72 6.03
N TYR A 141 8.04 7.03 6.04
CA TYR A 141 8.79 8.08 6.75
C TYR A 141 8.09 8.62 8.00
N ASP A 142 6.86 8.18 8.29
CA ASP A 142 6.07 8.71 9.40
C ASP A 142 6.80 8.57 10.75
N PHE A 143 7.58 7.51 10.91
CA PHE A 143 8.36 7.22 12.12
C PHE A 143 9.80 6.83 11.79
N GLU A 144 10.75 7.54 12.39
CA GLU A 144 12.18 7.28 12.20
C GLU A 144 12.55 5.87 12.68
N GLY A 145 13.21 5.10 11.81
CA GLY A 145 13.70 3.76 12.10
C GLY A 145 12.70 2.62 11.90
N ASP A 146 11.43 2.91 11.63
CA ASP A 146 10.43 1.86 11.34
C ASP A 146 10.66 1.23 9.97
N TYR A 147 11.05 2.04 8.97
CA TYR A 147 11.55 1.56 7.68
C TYR A 147 13.07 1.71 7.60
N ASP A 148 13.78 0.62 7.86
CA ASP A 148 15.25 0.52 7.81
C ASP A 148 15.71 -0.30 6.60
N VAL A 149 16.34 0.39 5.64
CA VAL A 149 16.92 -0.17 4.41
C VAL A 149 18.01 -1.21 4.68
N ASN A 150 18.85 -1.00 5.70
CA ASN A 150 19.90 -1.95 6.07
C ASN A 150 19.29 -3.23 6.66
N ARG A 151 18.25 -3.09 7.49
CA ARG A 151 17.50 -4.24 8.02
C ARG A 151 16.83 -5.03 6.89
N ILE A 152 16.17 -4.35 5.94
CA ILE A 152 15.54 -5.01 4.77
C ILE A 152 16.58 -5.77 3.94
N ASN A 153 17.68 -5.12 3.57
CA ASN A 153 18.73 -5.71 2.75
C ASN A 153 19.54 -6.80 3.49
N GLY A 154 19.54 -6.77 4.83
CA GLY A 154 20.15 -7.80 5.67
C GLY A 154 19.36 -9.11 5.71
N ILE A 155 18.08 -9.10 5.32
CA ILE A 155 17.24 -10.31 5.28
C ILE A 155 17.53 -11.09 3.99
N PRO A 156 17.96 -12.37 4.07
CA PRO A 156 18.24 -13.17 2.89
C PRO A 156 17.04 -13.25 1.93
N GLY A 157 17.29 -12.97 0.65
CA GLY A 157 16.26 -12.98 -0.39
C GLY A 157 15.50 -11.66 -0.58
N CYS A 158 15.67 -10.70 0.33
CA CYS A 158 15.06 -9.37 0.24
C CYS A 158 16.02 -8.32 -0.33
N SER A 159 15.46 -7.33 -1.02
CA SER A 159 16.19 -6.18 -1.53
C SER A 159 15.29 -4.94 -1.57
N GLU A 160 15.74 -3.88 -0.93
CA GLU A 160 15.17 -2.54 -1.08
C GLU A 160 15.79 -1.90 -2.34
N ILE A 161 14.93 -1.48 -3.26
CA ILE A 161 15.30 -1.09 -4.63
C ILE A 161 14.86 0.32 -5.03
N SER A 162 14.47 1.19 -4.10
CA SER A 162 14.12 2.58 -4.43
C SER A 162 15.29 3.30 -5.11
N GLY A 163 15.05 3.83 -6.31
CA GLY A 163 16.06 4.46 -7.17
C GLY A 163 17.10 3.49 -7.74
N ARG A 164 16.88 2.18 -7.62
CA ARG A 164 17.85 1.15 -7.99
C ARG A 164 17.25 0.14 -8.94
N PHE A 165 18.16 -0.51 -9.65
CA PHE A 165 17.87 -1.54 -10.62
C PHE A 165 18.36 -2.89 -10.11
N VAL A 166 17.61 -3.95 -10.40
CA VAL A 166 18.01 -5.34 -10.12
C VAL A 166 17.56 -6.26 -11.25
N GLU A 167 18.34 -7.30 -11.53
CA GLU A 167 18.00 -8.33 -12.51
C GLU A 167 17.68 -9.66 -11.82
N ILE A 168 16.52 -10.24 -12.14
CA ILE A 168 16.07 -11.53 -11.62
C ILE A 168 15.50 -12.33 -12.79
N GLY A 169 15.99 -13.55 -13.00
CA GLY A 169 15.48 -14.43 -14.06
C GLY A 169 15.53 -13.81 -15.46
N GLY A 170 16.55 -12.98 -15.75
CA GLY A 170 16.70 -12.25 -17.01
C GLY A 170 15.74 -11.07 -17.20
N MET A 171 14.90 -10.76 -16.19
CA MET A 171 14.04 -9.58 -16.19
C MET A 171 14.64 -8.48 -15.32
N ARG A 172 14.53 -7.26 -15.84
CA ARG A 172 15.13 -6.07 -15.24
C ARG A 172 14.08 -5.24 -14.52
N PHE A 173 14.25 -5.10 -13.21
CA PHE A 173 13.37 -4.37 -12.32
C PHE A 173 13.97 -3.02 -11.97
N LEU A 174 13.15 -1.96 -12.02
CA LEU A 174 13.50 -0.65 -11.47
C LEU A 174 12.53 -0.32 -10.34
N GLY A 175 13.06 -0.02 -9.16
CA GLY A 175 12.27 0.48 -8.05
C GLY A 175 12.23 2.00 -8.04
N LEU A 176 11.04 2.56 -7.90
CA LEU A 176 10.80 4.00 -7.78
C LEU A 176 9.99 4.24 -6.51
N GLY A 177 10.68 4.55 -5.40
CA GLY A 177 10.01 4.95 -4.17
C GLY A 177 9.39 6.34 -4.31
N PHE A 178 8.69 6.78 -3.27
CA PHE A 178 8.04 8.09 -3.28
C PHE A 178 9.01 9.24 -3.58
N GLU A 179 10.21 9.22 -3.00
CA GLU A 179 11.21 10.28 -3.23
C GLU A 179 11.68 10.36 -4.69
N GLU A 180 11.70 9.25 -5.43
CA GLU A 180 12.07 9.22 -6.85
C GLU A 180 10.96 9.79 -7.74
N THR A 181 9.70 9.63 -7.33
CA THR A 181 8.53 9.94 -8.15
C THR A 181 7.91 11.29 -7.83
N HIS A 182 7.98 11.74 -6.58
CA HIS A 182 7.40 12.99 -6.09
C HIS A 182 7.94 14.21 -6.86
N TYR A 183 9.28 14.30 -6.99
CA TYR A 183 9.94 15.38 -7.70
C TYR A 183 10.02 15.09 -9.20
N ARG A 184 9.19 15.79 -9.99
CA ARG A 184 9.09 15.61 -11.45
C ARG A 184 10.44 15.69 -12.18
N GLN A 185 11.35 16.56 -11.74
CA GLN A 185 12.68 16.68 -12.35
C GLN A 185 13.52 15.43 -12.12
N LYS A 186 13.64 14.98 -10.86
CA LYS A 186 14.35 13.75 -10.49
C LYS A 186 13.78 12.54 -11.26
N LEU A 187 12.46 12.41 -11.32
CA LEU A 187 11.80 11.36 -12.10
C LEU A 187 12.20 11.39 -13.59
N ARG A 188 12.24 12.58 -14.19
CA ARG A 188 12.63 12.73 -15.61
C ARG A 188 14.10 12.36 -15.85
N GLU A 189 14.99 12.67 -14.92
CA GLU A 189 16.40 12.27 -14.99
C GLU A 189 16.54 10.74 -14.96
N ILE A 190 15.78 10.07 -14.07
CA ILE A 190 15.70 8.61 -14.01
C ILE A 190 15.15 8.03 -15.31
N VAL A 191 14.06 8.59 -15.84
CA VAL A 191 13.49 8.17 -17.14
C VAL A 191 14.54 8.29 -18.24
N ALA A 192 15.25 9.41 -18.33
CA ALA A 192 16.28 9.61 -19.34
C ALA A 192 17.42 8.58 -19.22
N MET A 193 17.78 8.18 -18.00
CA MET A 193 18.83 7.21 -17.73
C MET A 193 18.44 5.76 -18.09
N TYR A 194 17.19 5.37 -17.83
CA TYR A 194 16.74 3.97 -17.87
C TYR A 194 15.78 3.63 -19.02
N ARG A 195 15.42 4.60 -19.87
CA ARG A 195 14.49 4.38 -20.99
C ARG A 195 14.88 3.20 -21.87
N GLY A 196 13.95 2.26 -22.06
CA GLY A 196 14.14 1.05 -22.87
C GLY A 196 15.07 0.00 -22.25
N ARG A 197 15.49 0.18 -20.98
CA ARG A 197 16.40 -0.71 -20.26
C ARG A 197 15.73 -1.45 -19.10
N VAL A 198 14.43 -1.24 -18.90
CA VAL A 198 13.66 -1.77 -17.77
C VAL A 198 12.53 -2.61 -18.31
N ASP A 199 12.30 -3.78 -17.73
CA ASP A 199 11.21 -4.67 -18.09
C ASP A 199 10.02 -4.51 -17.14
N VAL A 200 10.29 -4.32 -15.83
CA VAL A 200 9.25 -4.11 -14.82
C VAL A 200 9.60 -2.90 -13.97
N VAL A 201 8.64 -2.00 -13.76
CA VAL A 201 8.77 -0.90 -12.79
C VAL A 201 7.91 -1.21 -11.57
N VAL A 202 8.50 -1.13 -10.38
CA VAL A 202 7.77 -1.15 -9.11
C VAL A 202 7.79 0.26 -8.55
N ALA A 203 6.63 0.88 -8.37
CA ALA A 203 6.52 2.30 -8.08
C ALA A 203 5.55 2.60 -6.95
N HIS A 204 5.93 3.51 -6.06
CA HIS A 204 5.02 4.21 -5.17
C HIS A 204 4.97 5.67 -5.61
N SER A 205 3.83 6.13 -6.14
CA SER A 205 3.80 7.35 -6.94
C SER A 205 2.44 8.03 -6.98
N GLU A 206 2.45 9.36 -6.97
CA GLU A 206 1.27 10.17 -7.28
C GLU A 206 0.73 9.83 -8.68
N LEU A 207 -0.59 9.85 -8.83
CA LEU A 207 -1.28 9.55 -10.10
C LEU A 207 -0.77 10.40 -11.28
N SER A 208 -0.44 11.67 -11.01
CA SER A 208 0.02 12.62 -12.03
C SER A 208 1.42 12.32 -12.60
N ARG A 209 2.16 11.38 -12.02
CA ARG A 209 3.52 11.00 -12.42
C ARG A 209 3.56 9.70 -13.23
N ILE A 210 2.50 8.89 -13.12
CA ILE A 210 2.36 7.61 -13.83
C ILE A 210 2.62 7.71 -15.35
N PRO A 211 2.14 8.74 -16.09
CA PRO A 211 2.45 8.87 -17.52
C PRO A 211 3.94 9.06 -17.82
N ILE A 212 4.66 9.74 -16.91
CA ILE A 212 6.11 9.98 -17.03
C ILE A 212 6.86 8.66 -16.77
N ILE A 213 6.43 7.87 -15.78
CA ILE A 213 6.98 6.53 -15.53
C ILE A 213 6.84 5.65 -16.77
N ALA A 214 5.69 5.68 -17.45
CA ALA A 214 5.47 4.90 -18.66
C ALA A 214 6.40 5.28 -19.83
N GLU A 215 7.04 6.46 -19.80
CA GLU A 215 8.05 6.85 -20.80
C GLU A 215 9.30 5.97 -20.75
N LEU A 216 9.55 5.24 -19.64
CA LEU A 216 10.56 4.19 -19.52
C LEU A 216 10.35 3.06 -20.54
N LYS A 217 9.11 2.88 -21.02
CA LYS A 217 8.65 1.79 -21.88
C LYS A 217 8.88 0.38 -21.28
N PRO A 218 8.48 0.13 -20.01
CA PRO A 218 8.60 -1.21 -19.44
C PRO A 218 7.54 -2.15 -20.05
N LYS A 219 7.69 -3.45 -19.83
CA LYS A 219 6.65 -4.44 -20.14
C LYS A 219 5.49 -4.39 -19.13
N LEU A 220 5.77 -3.95 -17.91
CA LEU A 220 4.80 -3.87 -16.81
C LEU A 220 5.13 -2.74 -15.83
N ILE A 221 4.09 -2.07 -15.34
CA ILE A 221 4.15 -1.16 -14.18
C ILE A 221 3.37 -1.78 -13.02
N ILE A 222 3.97 -1.83 -11.84
CA ILE A 222 3.33 -2.23 -10.59
C ILE A 222 3.30 -0.99 -9.69
N GLY A 223 2.11 -0.51 -9.34
CA GLY A 223 1.91 0.73 -8.59
C GLY A 223 1.24 0.55 -7.23
N GLY A 224 1.67 1.32 -6.24
CA GLY A 224 0.94 1.62 -5.00
C GLY A 224 0.49 3.07 -4.92
N HIS A 225 0.12 3.54 -3.71
CA HIS A 225 -0.28 4.91 -3.37
C HIS A 225 -1.66 5.34 -3.89
N PHE A 226 -1.84 5.35 -5.22
CA PHE A 226 -3.10 5.72 -5.86
C PHE A 226 -3.54 4.69 -6.89
N LEU A 227 -4.86 4.70 -7.15
CA LEU A 227 -5.59 3.76 -8.00
C LEU A 227 -5.60 2.33 -7.47
N SER A 228 -6.70 1.65 -7.77
CA SER A 228 -6.83 0.21 -7.70
C SER A 228 -7.12 -0.26 -9.11
N GLY A 229 -6.52 -1.36 -9.57
CA GLY A 229 -6.94 -2.01 -10.82
C GLY A 229 -5.85 -2.39 -11.78
N LYS A 230 -6.27 -2.96 -12.91
CA LYS A 230 -5.41 -3.24 -14.06
C LYS A 230 -5.77 -2.31 -15.21
N TYR A 231 -4.74 -1.75 -15.86
CA TYR A 231 -4.89 -0.71 -16.87
C TYR A 231 -3.84 -0.81 -17.97
N LEU A 232 -4.08 -0.06 -19.04
CA LEU A 232 -3.05 0.36 -19.98
C LEU A 232 -2.71 1.83 -19.72
N VAL A 233 -1.47 2.11 -19.35
CA VAL A 233 -0.92 3.47 -19.19
C VAL A 233 -0.04 3.76 -20.39
N ASN A 234 -0.46 4.64 -21.29
CA ASN A 234 0.24 4.87 -22.56
C ASN A 234 0.52 3.55 -23.32
N ASN A 235 -0.47 2.64 -23.32
CA ASN A 235 -0.38 1.28 -23.86
C ASN A 235 0.59 0.33 -23.14
N ILE A 236 1.09 0.70 -21.95
CA ILE A 236 1.88 -0.17 -21.09
C ILE A 236 0.96 -0.85 -20.07
N PRO A 237 0.99 -2.19 -19.94
CA PRO A 237 0.29 -2.92 -18.89
C PRO A 237 0.67 -2.40 -17.50
N ALA A 238 -0.34 -2.17 -16.65
CA ALA A 238 -0.13 -1.68 -15.30
C ALA A 238 -1.08 -2.36 -14.30
N ALA A 239 -0.56 -2.71 -13.12
CA ALA A 239 -1.33 -3.20 -11.98
C ALA A 239 -1.14 -2.24 -10.80
N PHE A 240 -2.23 -1.60 -10.36
CA PHE A 240 -2.26 -0.74 -9.18
C PHE A 240 -2.96 -1.45 -8.02
N THR A 241 -2.33 -1.44 -6.87
CA THR A 241 -2.72 -2.28 -5.73
C THR A 241 -3.29 -1.49 -4.55
N ALA A 242 -3.37 -0.15 -4.63
CA ALA A 242 -3.93 0.64 -3.53
C ALA A 242 -5.41 0.30 -3.32
N GLY A 243 -5.77 -0.16 -2.13
CA GLY A 243 -7.15 -0.58 -1.82
C GLY A 243 -7.53 -1.98 -2.32
N ILE A 244 -6.61 -2.72 -2.95
CA ILE A 244 -6.74 -4.15 -3.29
C ILE A 244 -5.83 -4.93 -2.33
N LYS A 245 -6.14 -6.20 -2.03
CA LYS A 245 -5.29 -6.98 -1.11
C LYS A 245 -3.97 -7.35 -1.77
N TYR A 246 -4.04 -7.90 -2.99
CA TYR A 246 -2.85 -8.27 -3.77
C TYR A 246 -3.20 -8.48 -5.26
N ALA A 247 -2.16 -8.50 -6.08
CA ALA A 247 -2.18 -8.89 -7.48
C ALA A 247 -1.28 -10.11 -7.70
N VAL A 248 -1.74 -11.04 -8.53
CA VAL A 248 -0.91 -12.11 -9.10
C VAL A 248 -0.72 -11.80 -10.58
N ILE A 249 0.54 -11.73 -10.99
CA ILE A 249 0.93 -11.32 -12.34
C ILE A 249 1.81 -12.40 -12.95
N ASP A 250 1.35 -13.01 -14.03
CA ASP A 250 2.14 -13.96 -14.81
C ASP A 250 2.70 -13.23 -16.04
N ILE A 251 4.02 -13.16 -16.15
CA ILE A 251 4.73 -12.57 -17.28
C ILE A 251 5.36 -13.68 -18.13
N ASP A 252 5.00 -13.69 -19.40
CA ASP A 252 5.68 -14.45 -20.45
C ASP A 252 6.55 -13.51 -21.30
N GLN A 253 7.58 -14.03 -21.98
CA GLN A 253 8.47 -13.22 -22.80
C GLN A 253 7.76 -12.61 -24.01
N ASP A 254 6.85 -13.36 -24.60
CA ASP A 254 6.22 -13.08 -25.91
C ASP A 254 4.73 -12.72 -25.81
N ALA A 255 4.14 -12.72 -24.62
CA ALA A 255 2.74 -12.38 -24.39
C ALA A 255 2.60 -11.21 -23.40
N PRO A 256 1.51 -10.41 -23.50
CA PRO A 256 1.25 -9.38 -22.51
C PRO A 256 1.01 -10.01 -21.12
N PRO A 257 1.34 -9.31 -20.02
CA PRO A 257 1.20 -9.85 -18.67
C PRO A 257 -0.25 -10.23 -18.33
N LYS A 258 -0.46 -11.42 -17.75
CA LYS A 258 -1.77 -11.78 -17.20
C LYS A 258 -1.88 -11.25 -15.77
N ILE A 259 -2.80 -10.32 -15.54
CA ILE A 259 -2.98 -9.64 -14.25
C ILE A 259 -4.30 -10.09 -13.59
N THR A 260 -4.20 -10.72 -12.42
CA THR A 260 -5.35 -11.12 -11.59
C THR A 260 -5.31 -10.36 -10.26
N LEU A 261 -6.41 -9.72 -9.88
CA LEU A 261 -6.52 -8.88 -8.69
C LEU A 261 -7.43 -9.55 -7.66
N TYR A 262 -7.07 -9.45 -6.38
CA TYR A 262 -7.79 -10.07 -5.28
C TYR A 262 -8.18 -9.07 -4.19
N ASP A 263 -9.46 -9.05 -3.80
CA ASP A 263 -9.97 -8.18 -2.74
C ASP A 263 -9.50 -8.62 -1.34
N TYR A 264 -9.85 -7.85 -0.31
CA TYR A 264 -9.50 -8.16 1.09
C TYR A 264 -10.02 -9.50 1.61
N ARG A 265 -11.03 -10.07 0.96
CA ARG A 265 -11.60 -11.38 1.27
C ARG A 265 -10.94 -12.50 0.45
N GLY A 266 -10.00 -12.17 -0.44
CA GLY A 266 -9.34 -13.11 -1.32
C GLY A 266 -10.18 -13.51 -2.54
N ASN A 267 -11.26 -12.79 -2.85
CA ASN A 267 -12.03 -13.02 -4.06
C ASN A 267 -11.40 -12.30 -5.24
N ILE A 268 -11.51 -12.89 -6.43
CA ILE A 268 -11.12 -12.21 -7.67
C ILE A 268 -11.99 -10.96 -7.85
N VAL A 269 -11.34 -9.81 -8.04
CA VAL A 269 -12.01 -8.55 -8.34
C VAL A 269 -12.60 -8.64 -9.74
N LYS A 270 -13.93 -8.60 -9.84
CA LYS A 270 -14.64 -8.72 -11.11
C LYS A 270 -14.60 -7.40 -11.91
N PRO A 271 -14.47 -7.45 -13.25
CA PRO A 271 -14.39 -6.26 -14.10
C PRO A 271 -15.59 -5.30 -13.94
N GLU A 272 -16.80 -5.80 -13.69
CA GLU A 272 -18.00 -4.97 -13.59
C GLU A 272 -18.00 -4.08 -12.34
N ALA A 273 -17.39 -4.55 -11.25
CA ALA A 273 -17.20 -3.76 -10.04
C ALA A 273 -16.17 -2.65 -10.26
N GLU A 274 -15.17 -2.90 -11.11
CA GLU A 274 -14.16 -1.92 -11.49
C GLU A 274 -14.71 -0.85 -12.44
N GLN A 275 -15.51 -1.23 -13.44
CA GLN A 275 -15.95 -0.32 -14.51
C GLN A 275 -16.81 0.86 -14.03
N ARG A 276 -17.67 0.66 -13.01
CA ARG A 276 -18.66 1.67 -12.59
C ARG A 276 -18.02 2.90 -11.93
N PHE A 277 -16.94 2.70 -11.16
CA PHE A 277 -16.16 3.80 -10.56
C PHE A 277 -15.17 4.40 -11.58
N ARG A 278 -14.69 3.59 -12.54
CA ARG A 278 -13.58 3.94 -13.42
C ARG A 278 -13.95 4.64 -14.71
N ARG A 279 -15.22 4.63 -15.14
CA ARG A 279 -15.65 5.36 -16.35
C ARG A 279 -15.22 6.83 -16.33
N ARG A 280 -15.37 7.47 -15.17
CA ARG A 280 -14.95 8.87 -14.94
C ARG A 280 -13.43 9.06 -15.01
N LEU A 281 -12.63 8.05 -14.67
CA LEU A 281 -11.18 8.13 -14.77
C LEU A 281 -10.73 8.10 -16.23
N TYR A 282 -11.33 7.24 -17.06
CA TYR A 282 -11.01 7.17 -18.49
C TYR A 282 -11.43 8.43 -19.24
N GLU A 283 -12.56 9.03 -18.86
CA GLU A 283 -13.00 10.33 -19.39
C GLU A 283 -12.04 11.47 -18.99
N ARG A 284 -11.38 11.35 -17.84
CA ARG A 284 -10.48 12.37 -17.31
C ARG A 284 -9.04 12.24 -17.81
N TYR A 285 -8.57 11.03 -18.09
CA TYR A 285 -7.16 10.74 -18.36
C TYR A 285 -6.99 9.97 -19.66
N GLU A 286 -6.68 10.68 -20.75
CA GLU A 286 -6.50 10.08 -22.10
C GLU A 286 -5.42 8.98 -22.16
N TRP A 287 -4.42 9.09 -21.30
CA TRP A 287 -3.31 8.14 -21.18
C TRP A 287 -3.69 6.85 -20.45
N LEU A 288 -4.84 6.79 -19.80
CA LEU A 288 -5.32 5.65 -19.01
C LEU A 288 -6.47 4.95 -19.74
N LYS A 289 -6.29 3.67 -20.05
CA LYS A 289 -7.30 2.84 -20.70
C LYS A 289 -7.56 1.57 -19.89
N PRO A 290 -8.73 0.93 -20.03
CA PRO A 290 -8.97 -0.38 -19.43
C PRO A 290 -7.96 -1.40 -19.96
N TYR A 291 -7.52 -2.31 -19.09
CA TYR A 291 -6.76 -3.49 -19.53
C TYR A 291 -7.70 -4.50 -20.21
N PRO A 292 -7.30 -5.15 -21.31
CA PRO A 292 -8.16 -6.15 -21.96
C PRO A 292 -8.35 -7.38 -21.07
N GLU A 293 -9.55 -7.96 -21.08
CA GLU A 293 -9.87 -9.15 -20.27
C GLU A 293 -9.48 -10.47 -20.96
N ASP A 294 -9.35 -10.48 -22.29
CA ASP A 294 -9.18 -11.68 -23.11
C ASP A 294 -7.71 -12.00 -23.46
N ILE A 295 -6.76 -11.65 -22.58
CA ILE A 295 -5.32 -11.93 -22.77
C ILE A 295 -4.87 -13.15 -21.95
#